data_AF-A0A956JCL8-F1
#
_entry.id   AF-A0A956JCL8-F1
#
_cell.length_a   1.000
_cell.length_b   1.000
_cell.length_c   1.000
_cell.angle_alpha   90.00
_cell.angle_beta   90.00
_cell.angle_gamma   90.00
#
_symmetry.space_group_name_H-M   'P 1'
#
loop_
_entity.id
_entity.type
_entity.pdbx_description
1 polymer ?
#
loop_
_entity_poly.entity_id
_entity_poly.type
_entity_poly.pdbx_seq_one_letter_code
_entity_poly.pdbx_strand_id
1 'polypeptide(L)'
;MRRLEYQEGGSHKFWEVRVKGSVVQVTFGRVGTQGQVREKVLGSAAEARAHAEEQARAKLDKGYVEKKTATKKTATKKTARSGAASVGAVCGAIEELFDSLRATEIPGLHIRQERLAPQSASALSSLETKLDLVIPDDLRAFLSRGLRHGGGAMENGERFVSLGFDFMDARGIVRTTQMLRKIAGGDDDEHAALLAQGIALTSEEPQLVSSGGAVYHFSFRNPVLRVADSFQQFLAHYLASGCFCSHEFGLAWPIVKDYVPDGFGIPPSRNVWLKAYEEQFPSFF
;
A
#
# COMPACT_ATOMS: atom_id res chain seq x y z
N MET A 1 8.22 13.48 -14.91
CA MET A 1 9.26 12.57 -15.42
C MET A 1 9.13 12.56 -16.94
N ARG A 2 10.24 12.57 -17.66
CA ARG A 2 10.25 12.60 -19.13
C ARG A 2 11.14 11.47 -19.63
N ARG A 3 10.64 10.66 -20.56
CA ARG A 3 11.36 9.53 -21.15
C ARG A 3 11.46 9.69 -22.67
N LEU A 4 12.67 9.59 -23.17
CA LEU A 4 13.02 9.67 -24.58
C LEU A 4 13.69 8.36 -24.98
N GLU A 5 13.36 7.86 -26.17
CA GLU A 5 13.97 6.66 -26.73
C GLU A 5 14.58 6.95 -28.10
N TYR A 6 15.67 6.28 -28.41
CA TYR A 6 16.37 6.40 -29.68
C TYR A 6 16.64 5.00 -30.24
N GLN A 7 16.32 4.81 -31.51
CA GLN A 7 16.46 3.53 -32.20
C GLN A 7 17.08 3.76 -33.58
N GLU A 8 18.29 3.28 -33.77
CA GLU A 8 18.99 3.28 -35.06
C GLU A 8 20.00 2.14 -35.11
N GLY A 9 20.15 1.46 -36.26
CA GLY A 9 21.22 0.48 -36.50
C GLY A 9 21.35 -0.63 -35.46
N GLY A 10 20.22 -1.18 -34.96
CA GLY A 10 20.21 -2.23 -33.92
C GLY A 10 20.43 -1.74 -32.49
N SER A 11 20.65 -0.44 -32.27
CA SER A 11 20.82 0.15 -30.95
C SER A 11 19.51 0.78 -30.46
N HIS A 12 18.87 0.19 -29.46
CA HIS A 12 17.70 0.75 -28.77
C HIS A 12 18.10 1.32 -27.41
N LYS A 13 18.09 2.65 -27.28
CA LYS A 13 18.53 3.36 -26.08
C LYS A 13 17.39 4.15 -25.47
N PHE A 14 17.40 4.29 -24.15
CA PHE A 14 16.52 5.21 -23.43
C PHE A 14 17.32 6.25 -22.67
N TRP A 15 16.69 7.39 -22.48
CA TRP A 15 17.13 8.46 -21.60
C TRP A 15 15.90 8.97 -20.86
N GLU A 16 16.02 9.11 -19.55
CA GLU A 16 14.95 9.48 -18.65
C GLU A 16 15.45 10.54 -17.69
N VAL A 17 14.63 11.57 -17.45
CA VAL A 17 14.94 12.61 -16.48
C VAL A 17 13.80 12.79 -15.47
N ARG A 18 14.21 12.91 -14.20
CA ARG A 18 13.36 13.19 -13.05
C ARG A 18 13.95 14.38 -12.30
N VAL A 19 13.12 15.36 -11.98
CA VAL A 19 13.50 16.51 -11.14
C VAL A 19 12.77 16.39 -9.80
N LYS A 20 13.53 16.40 -8.69
CA LYS A 20 13.01 16.38 -7.32
C LYS A 20 13.62 17.53 -6.52
N GLY A 21 12.84 18.56 -6.24
CA GLY A 21 13.37 19.79 -5.63
C GLY A 21 14.44 20.39 -6.54
N SER A 22 15.63 20.65 -6.01
CA SER A 22 16.80 21.13 -6.75
C SER A 22 17.67 20.02 -7.35
N VAL A 23 17.26 18.75 -7.27
CA VAL A 23 18.01 17.61 -7.79
C VAL A 23 17.45 17.18 -9.15
N VAL A 24 18.34 17.04 -10.13
CA VAL A 24 18.08 16.44 -11.44
C VAL A 24 18.70 15.05 -11.46
N GLN A 25 17.87 14.01 -11.57
CA GLN A 25 18.28 12.63 -11.73
C GLN A 25 18.03 12.20 -13.18
N VAL A 26 19.05 11.67 -13.82
CA VAL A 26 19.03 11.18 -15.20
C VAL A 26 19.33 9.69 -15.19
N THR A 27 18.47 8.89 -15.81
CA THR A 27 18.69 7.45 -16.03
C THR A 27 18.85 7.21 -17.53
N PHE A 28 19.90 6.53 -17.96
CA PHE A 28 20.13 6.25 -19.38
C PHE A 28 20.73 4.87 -19.61
N GLY A 29 20.37 4.20 -20.71
CA GLY A 29 20.86 2.86 -20.98
C GLY A 29 20.31 2.28 -22.27
N ARG A 30 20.58 0.99 -22.51
CA ARG A 30 19.87 0.22 -23.52
C ARG A 30 18.50 -0.17 -22.98
N VAL A 31 17.47 -0.10 -23.81
CA VAL A 31 16.12 -0.55 -23.41
C VAL A 31 16.18 -2.04 -23.05
N GLY A 32 15.53 -2.41 -21.94
CA GLY A 32 15.61 -3.77 -21.36
C GLY A 32 16.73 -3.95 -20.32
N THR A 33 17.52 -2.91 -20.04
CA THR A 33 18.51 -2.92 -18.94
C THR A 33 18.11 -1.93 -17.85
N GLN A 34 18.70 -2.06 -16.66
CA GLN A 34 18.49 -1.08 -15.57
C GLN A 34 19.07 0.31 -15.90
N GLY A 35 20.00 0.39 -16.87
CA GLY A 35 20.68 1.63 -17.23
C GLY A 35 21.63 2.14 -16.14
N GLN A 36 22.11 3.37 -16.32
CA GLN A 36 22.97 4.09 -15.40
C GLN A 36 22.26 5.33 -14.91
N VAL A 37 22.40 5.62 -13.62
CA VAL A 37 21.83 6.80 -12.96
C VAL A 37 22.92 7.84 -12.74
N ARG A 38 22.61 9.11 -13.03
CA ARG A 38 23.43 10.27 -12.69
C ARG A 38 22.55 11.31 -12.02
N GLU A 39 23.02 11.85 -10.90
CA GLU A 39 22.35 12.92 -10.18
C GLU A 39 23.16 14.20 -10.22
N LYS A 40 22.46 15.33 -10.27
CA LYS A 40 23.05 16.66 -10.19
C LYS A 40 22.17 17.55 -9.33
N VAL A 41 22.75 18.12 -8.28
CA VAL A 41 22.10 19.11 -7.42
C VAL A 41 22.37 20.51 -7.99
N LEU A 42 21.35 21.35 -8.02
CA LEU A 42 21.39 22.74 -8.47
C LEU A 42 20.95 23.69 -7.34
N GLY A 43 21.07 25.00 -7.56
CA GLY A 43 20.78 26.02 -6.53
C GLY A 43 19.30 26.13 -6.17
N SER A 44 18.40 25.74 -7.07
CA SER A 44 16.96 25.86 -6.88
C SER A 44 16.17 24.84 -7.70
N ALA A 45 14.89 24.66 -7.34
CA ALA A 45 13.98 23.84 -8.12
C ALA A 45 13.68 24.41 -9.52
N ALA A 46 13.75 25.74 -9.67
CA ALA A 46 13.57 26.39 -10.96
C ALA A 46 14.74 26.08 -11.90
N GLU A 47 15.97 26.20 -11.41
CA GLU A 47 17.18 25.85 -12.17
C GLU A 47 17.22 24.36 -12.53
N ALA A 48 16.79 23.48 -11.62
CA ALA A 48 16.72 22.05 -11.89
C ALA A 48 15.75 21.70 -13.03
N ARG A 49 14.62 22.41 -13.11
CA ARG A 49 13.67 22.24 -14.23
C ARG A 49 14.25 22.77 -15.54
N ALA A 50 14.81 23.98 -15.52
CA ALA A 50 15.42 24.57 -16.71
C ALA A 50 16.54 23.68 -17.27
N HIS A 51 17.37 23.13 -16.39
CA HIS A 51 18.44 22.20 -16.76
C HIS A 51 17.93 20.89 -17.36
N ALA A 52 16.86 20.31 -16.79
CA ALA A 52 16.24 19.10 -17.34
C ALA A 52 15.60 19.35 -18.72
N GLU A 53 14.99 20.51 -18.93
CA GLU A 53 14.41 20.92 -20.21
C GLU A 53 15.46 21.17 -21.30
N GLU A 54 16.59 21.76 -20.94
CA GLU A 54 17.75 21.92 -21.83
C GLU A 54 18.30 20.57 -22.27
N GLN A 55 18.53 19.64 -21.33
CA GLN A 55 18.99 18.29 -21.67
C GLN A 55 18.00 17.55 -22.58
N ALA A 56 16.70 17.69 -22.31
CA ALA A 56 15.68 17.04 -23.13
C ALA A 56 15.65 17.61 -24.56
N ARG A 57 15.75 18.93 -24.74
CA ARG A 57 15.85 19.57 -26.07
C ARG A 57 17.06 19.04 -26.84
N ALA A 58 18.23 19.03 -26.20
CA ALA A 58 19.45 18.49 -26.81
C ALA A 58 19.36 17.00 -27.18
N LYS A 59 18.49 16.22 -26.51
CA LYS A 59 18.23 14.81 -26.86
C LYS A 59 17.27 14.69 -28.04
N LEU A 60 16.21 15.50 -28.08
CA LEU A 60 15.29 15.57 -29.22
C LEU A 60 16.00 15.97 -30.51
N ASP A 61 16.89 16.96 -30.44
CA ASP A 61 17.72 17.39 -31.58
C ASP A 61 18.65 16.28 -32.09
N LYS A 62 18.99 15.31 -31.23
CA LYS A 62 19.79 14.12 -31.58
C LYS A 62 18.94 12.95 -32.10
N GLY A 63 17.68 13.19 -32.44
CA GLY A 63 16.76 12.19 -32.99
C GLY A 63 16.13 11.27 -31.95
N TYR A 64 16.29 11.54 -30.64
CA TYR A 64 15.48 10.83 -29.65
C TYR A 64 14.02 11.24 -29.80
N VAL A 65 13.12 10.28 -29.66
CA VAL A 65 11.68 10.50 -29.74
C VAL A 65 11.09 10.43 -28.34
N GLU A 66 10.20 11.37 -28.04
CA GLU A 66 9.48 11.38 -26.77
C GLU A 66 8.45 10.26 -26.74
N LYS A 67 8.61 9.34 -25.78
CA LYS A 67 7.61 8.32 -25.50
C LYS A 67 6.69 8.86 -24.41
N LYS A 68 5.41 9.06 -24.76
CA LYS A 68 4.37 9.33 -23.77
C LYS A 68 4.23 8.11 -22.87
N THR A 69 4.84 8.15 -21.69
CA THR A 69 4.29 7.43 -20.54
C THR A 69 2.89 8.02 -20.35
N ALA A 70 1.85 7.18 -20.34
CA ALA A 70 0.45 7.64 -20.39
C ALA A 70 0.08 8.46 -19.15
N THR A 71 0.38 9.76 -19.17
CA THR A 71 -0.11 10.74 -18.21
C THR A 71 -1.56 11.05 -18.56
N LYS A 72 -2.52 10.41 -17.86
CA LYS A 72 -3.91 10.86 -17.85
C LYS A 72 -3.98 12.19 -17.09
N LYS A 73 -4.44 13.23 -17.79
CA LYS A 73 -4.69 14.58 -17.26
C LYS A 73 -5.83 14.55 -16.25
N THR A 74 -5.62 15.17 -15.09
CA THR A 74 -6.73 15.64 -14.23
C THR A 74 -6.64 17.15 -14.08
N ALA A 75 -7.72 17.84 -14.40
CA ALA A 75 -7.87 19.27 -14.25
C ALA A 75 -8.08 19.69 -12.79
N THR A 76 -7.54 20.87 -12.49
CA THR A 76 -7.89 21.86 -11.45
C THR A 76 -7.74 21.53 -9.95
N LYS A 77 -6.59 21.99 -9.43
CA LYS A 77 -6.26 22.52 -8.09
C LYS A 77 -7.43 22.66 -7.09
N LYS A 78 -7.25 22.01 -5.92
CA LYS A 78 -7.24 22.70 -4.63
C LYS A 78 -5.98 22.30 -3.87
N THR A 79 -5.27 23.32 -3.40
CA THR A 79 -4.08 23.25 -2.56
C THR A 79 -4.28 22.34 -1.36
N ALA A 80 -3.50 21.27 -1.25
CA ALA A 80 -3.27 20.57 0.00
C ALA A 80 -1.78 20.26 0.12
N ARG A 81 -1.28 20.49 1.34
CA ARG A 81 0.09 20.34 1.81
C ARG A 81 0.64 18.97 1.39
N SER A 82 1.96 18.85 1.30
CA SER A 82 2.63 17.54 1.31
C SER A 82 2.13 16.74 2.52
N GLY A 83 1.17 15.85 2.29
CA GLY A 83 0.47 15.10 3.32
C GLY A 83 0.06 13.76 2.72
N ALA A 84 0.17 12.70 3.52
CA ALA A 84 -0.20 11.35 3.13
C ALA A 84 -1.62 11.32 2.51
N ALA A 85 -1.83 10.46 1.51
CA ALA A 85 -3.12 10.32 0.84
C ALA A 85 -4.22 9.98 1.85
N SER A 86 -5.38 10.64 1.77
CA SER A 86 -6.49 10.42 2.71
C SER A 86 -6.98 8.97 2.69
N VAL A 87 -7.62 8.53 3.78
CA VAL A 87 -8.23 7.18 3.87
C VAL A 87 -9.14 6.90 2.66
N GLY A 88 -9.98 7.87 2.28
CA GLY A 88 -10.86 7.73 1.12
C GLY A 88 -10.12 7.53 -0.20
N ALA A 89 -8.99 8.22 -0.41
CA ALA A 89 -8.17 8.07 -1.60
C ALA A 89 -7.46 6.70 -1.64
N VAL A 90 -6.89 6.26 -0.52
CA VAL A 90 -6.24 4.94 -0.42
C VAL A 90 -7.26 3.81 -0.65
N CYS A 91 -8.44 3.90 -0.05
CA CYS A 91 -9.48 2.89 -0.24
C CYS A 91 -10.01 2.84 -1.68
N GLY A 92 -10.09 3.99 -2.36
CA GLY A 92 -10.44 4.02 -3.79
C GLY A 92 -9.39 3.32 -4.66
N ALA A 93 -8.10 3.48 -4.32
CA ALA A 93 -7.02 2.81 -5.01
C ALA A 93 -6.96 1.30 -4.72
N ILE A 94 -7.30 0.86 -3.49
CA ILE A 94 -7.49 -0.56 -3.16
C ILE A 94 -8.63 -1.17 -3.99
N GLU A 95 -9.75 -0.45 -4.11
CA GLU A 95 -10.88 -0.85 -4.95
C GLU A 95 -10.48 -1.04 -6.42
N GLU A 96 -9.77 -0.06 -6.98
CA GLU A 96 -9.27 -0.09 -8.36
C GLU A 96 -8.29 -1.25 -8.61
N LEU A 97 -7.41 -1.53 -7.66
CA LEU A 97 -6.47 -2.66 -7.73
C LEU A 97 -7.25 -3.98 -7.83
N PHE A 98 -8.20 -4.22 -6.93
CA PHE A 98 -8.97 -5.48 -6.94
C PHE A 98 -9.91 -5.59 -8.14
N ASP A 99 -10.50 -4.48 -8.59
CA ASP A 99 -11.28 -4.45 -9.83
C ASP A 99 -10.43 -4.83 -11.04
N SER A 100 -9.20 -4.30 -11.12
CA SER A 100 -8.27 -4.59 -12.22
C SER A 100 -7.75 -6.03 -12.20
N LEU A 101 -7.44 -6.57 -11.01
CA LEU A 101 -7.04 -7.97 -10.85
C LEU A 101 -8.17 -8.92 -11.26
N ARG A 102 -9.43 -8.64 -10.89
CA ARG A 102 -10.59 -9.45 -11.29
C ARG A 102 -10.88 -9.38 -12.78
N ALA A 103 -10.68 -8.21 -13.39
CA ALA A 103 -10.90 -8.01 -14.82
C ALA A 103 -9.83 -8.70 -15.69
N THR A 104 -8.71 -9.13 -15.09
CA THR A 104 -7.63 -9.82 -15.80
C THR A 104 -7.65 -11.31 -15.48
N GLU A 105 -7.59 -12.16 -16.50
CA GLU A 105 -7.32 -13.58 -16.30
C GLU A 105 -5.83 -13.78 -15.97
N ILE A 106 -5.52 -13.86 -14.68
CA ILE A 106 -4.17 -14.13 -14.17
C ILE A 106 -4.09 -15.62 -13.79
N PRO A 107 -3.30 -16.44 -14.49
CA PRO A 107 -3.18 -17.87 -14.18
C PRO A 107 -2.78 -18.11 -12.72
N GLY A 108 -3.55 -18.95 -12.02
CA GLY A 108 -3.30 -19.34 -10.63
C GLY A 108 -3.74 -18.32 -9.58
N LEU A 109 -4.08 -17.08 -9.97
CA LEU A 109 -4.58 -16.07 -9.03
C LEU A 109 -6.11 -16.04 -9.04
N HIS A 110 -6.71 -16.44 -7.94
CA HIS A 110 -8.16 -16.40 -7.74
C HIS A 110 -8.53 -15.21 -6.88
N ILE A 111 -9.32 -14.28 -7.40
CA ILE A 111 -9.83 -13.12 -6.63
C ILE A 111 -11.34 -13.23 -6.48
N ARG A 112 -11.82 -13.24 -5.24
CA ARG A 112 -13.24 -13.16 -4.91
C ARG A 112 -13.64 -11.70 -4.67
N GLN A 113 -14.92 -11.39 -4.80
CA GLN A 113 -15.43 -10.07 -4.40
C GLN A 113 -15.81 -10.10 -2.92
N GLU A 114 -15.25 -9.18 -2.15
CA GLU A 114 -15.57 -8.99 -0.74
C GLU A 114 -15.97 -7.53 -0.49
N ARG A 115 -16.72 -7.31 0.59
CA ARG A 115 -17.22 -5.98 0.91
C ARG A 115 -17.41 -5.79 2.41
N LEU A 116 -16.72 -4.81 2.95
CA LEU A 116 -17.10 -4.14 4.18
C LEU A 116 -18.13 -3.05 3.85
N ALA A 117 -19.38 -3.21 4.31
CA ALA A 117 -20.39 -2.19 4.14
C ALA A 117 -20.04 -0.91 4.94
N PRO A 118 -20.44 0.29 4.47
CA PRO A 118 -20.35 1.52 5.25
C PRO A 118 -21.03 1.37 6.62
N GLN A 119 -20.33 1.71 7.70
CA GLN A 119 -20.87 1.68 9.06
C GLN A 119 -21.54 3.02 9.40
N SER A 120 -22.76 2.99 9.95
CA SER A 120 -23.45 4.21 10.37
C SER A 120 -22.75 4.85 11.59
N ALA A 121 -22.94 6.16 11.77
CA ALA A 121 -22.46 6.86 12.96
C ALA A 121 -22.97 6.20 14.26
N SER A 122 -24.24 5.79 14.29
CA SER A 122 -24.83 5.09 15.44
C SER A 122 -24.19 3.73 15.72
N ALA A 123 -23.82 2.97 14.69
CA ALA A 123 -23.13 1.68 14.86
C ALA A 123 -21.74 1.86 15.45
N LEU A 124 -20.99 2.87 14.98
CA LEU A 124 -19.66 3.19 15.49
C LEU A 124 -19.70 3.73 16.92
N SER A 125 -20.64 4.62 17.25
CA SER A 125 -20.84 5.05 18.64
C SER A 125 -21.25 3.88 19.55
N SER A 126 -22.08 2.95 19.06
CA SER A 126 -22.43 1.74 19.82
C SER A 126 -21.22 0.82 20.05
N LEU A 127 -20.32 0.71 19.07
CA LEU A 127 -19.07 -0.04 19.21
C LEU A 127 -18.19 0.55 20.32
N GLU A 128 -17.96 1.86 20.27
CA GLU A 128 -17.19 2.60 21.27
C GLU A 128 -17.76 2.44 22.68
N THR A 129 -19.08 2.60 22.83
CA THR A 129 -19.75 2.40 24.12
C THR A 129 -19.62 0.95 24.62
N LYS A 130 -19.77 -0.05 23.74
CA LYS A 130 -19.70 -1.47 24.13
C LYS A 130 -18.30 -1.95 24.49
N LEU A 131 -17.27 -1.27 23.97
CA LEU A 131 -15.87 -1.61 24.21
C LEU A 131 -15.17 -0.65 25.16
N ASP A 132 -15.89 0.39 25.62
CA ASP A 132 -15.43 1.46 26.49
C ASP A 132 -14.14 2.13 25.99
N LEU A 133 -14.17 2.59 24.72
CA LEU A 133 -13.04 3.21 24.06
C LEU A 133 -13.48 4.20 22.97
N VAL A 134 -12.53 4.98 22.47
CA VAL A 134 -12.72 5.86 21.31
C VAL A 134 -11.87 5.32 20.16
N ILE A 135 -12.48 5.11 19.00
CA ILE A 135 -11.72 4.69 17.81
C ILE A 135 -11.03 5.89 17.15
N PRO A 136 -9.79 5.73 16.63
CA PRO A 136 -9.09 6.79 15.91
C PRO A 136 -9.89 7.35 14.71
N ASP A 137 -9.72 8.64 14.41
CA ASP A 137 -10.47 9.34 13.35
C ASP A 137 -10.30 8.72 11.95
N ASP A 138 -9.09 8.25 11.63
CA ASP A 138 -8.80 7.61 10.35
C ASP A 138 -9.47 6.23 10.23
N LEU A 139 -9.48 5.45 11.31
CA LEU A 139 -10.19 4.19 11.39
C LEU A 139 -11.72 4.41 11.34
N ARG A 140 -12.24 5.42 12.04
CA ARG A 140 -13.65 5.83 11.93
C ARG A 140 -13.99 6.19 10.49
N ALA A 141 -13.16 6.99 9.82
CA ALA A 141 -13.36 7.37 8.42
C ALA A 141 -13.38 6.14 7.49
N PHE A 142 -12.50 5.16 7.74
CA PHE A 142 -12.49 3.89 7.00
C PHE A 142 -13.79 3.11 7.21
N LEU A 143 -14.17 2.86 8.47
CA LEU A 143 -15.37 2.08 8.79
C LEU A 143 -16.63 2.78 8.27
N SER A 144 -16.74 4.10 8.39
CA SER A 144 -17.85 4.88 7.84
C SER A 144 -17.92 4.84 6.32
N ARG A 145 -16.79 4.77 5.62
CA ARG A 145 -16.73 4.62 4.16
C ARG A 145 -17.08 3.19 3.73
N GLY A 146 -16.61 2.20 4.48
CA GLY A 146 -16.52 0.82 4.02
C GLY A 146 -15.47 0.63 2.93
N LEU A 147 -15.39 -0.60 2.40
CA LEU A 147 -14.42 -0.98 1.38
C LEU A 147 -15.02 -2.08 0.51
N ARG A 148 -15.01 -1.90 -0.81
CA ARG A 148 -15.13 -3.03 -1.75
C ARG A 148 -13.72 -3.52 -2.03
N HIS A 149 -13.44 -4.80 -1.84
CA HIS A 149 -12.12 -5.35 -2.11
C HIS A 149 -12.28 -6.77 -2.62
N GLY A 150 -11.22 -7.57 -2.54
CA GLY A 150 -11.33 -9.01 -2.67
C GLY A 150 -10.58 -9.72 -1.57
N GLY A 151 -10.96 -10.97 -1.36
CA GLY A 151 -10.09 -12.00 -0.81
C GLY A 151 -9.52 -12.77 -1.99
N GLY A 152 -8.20 -12.85 -2.07
CA GLY A 152 -7.49 -13.46 -3.18
C GLY A 152 -6.50 -14.51 -2.70
N ALA A 153 -6.25 -15.52 -3.52
CA ALA A 153 -5.22 -16.50 -3.26
C ALA A 153 -4.50 -16.89 -4.54
N MET A 154 -3.20 -17.17 -4.43
CA MET A 154 -2.45 -17.82 -5.49
C MET A 154 -1.70 -19.02 -4.95
N GLU A 155 -1.76 -20.11 -5.71
CA GLU A 155 -1.14 -21.38 -5.40
C GLU A 155 -0.15 -21.77 -6.49
N ASN A 156 1.00 -22.31 -6.09
CA ASN A 156 1.98 -22.93 -6.99
C ASN A 156 2.63 -24.13 -6.30
N GLY A 157 2.02 -25.31 -6.47
CA GLY A 157 2.40 -26.50 -5.73
C GLY A 157 2.03 -26.34 -4.25
N GLU A 158 2.99 -26.54 -3.35
CA GLU A 158 2.81 -26.35 -1.90
C GLU A 158 2.89 -24.88 -1.46
N ARG A 159 3.25 -23.97 -2.39
CA ARG A 159 3.42 -22.54 -2.13
C ARG A 159 2.08 -21.84 -2.21
N PHE A 160 1.79 -20.98 -1.25
CA PHE A 160 0.52 -20.26 -1.13
C PHE A 160 0.75 -18.79 -0.78
N VAL A 161 -0.11 -17.90 -1.27
CA VAL A 161 -0.17 -16.49 -0.88
C VAL A 161 -1.61 -16.05 -0.79
N SER A 162 -1.94 -15.30 0.27
CA SER A 162 -3.24 -14.66 0.44
C SER A 162 -3.15 -13.16 0.21
N LEU A 163 -4.17 -12.61 -0.46
CA LEU A 163 -4.41 -11.19 -0.66
C LEU A 163 -5.75 -10.84 -0.03
N GLY A 164 -5.90 -9.63 0.49
CA GLY A 164 -7.18 -9.21 1.08
C GLY A 164 -7.30 -9.58 2.55
N PHE A 165 -7.57 -8.58 3.38
CA PHE A 165 -7.99 -8.79 4.77
C PHE A 165 -9.51 -8.91 4.88
N ASP A 166 -9.97 -9.76 5.79
CA ASP A 166 -11.36 -9.96 6.18
C ASP A 166 -11.83 -8.89 7.18
N PHE A 167 -11.81 -7.61 6.78
CA PHE A 167 -12.22 -6.51 7.66
C PHE A 167 -13.66 -6.69 8.17
N MET A 168 -13.83 -6.67 9.48
CA MET A 168 -15.11 -6.91 10.14
C MET A 168 -16.00 -5.66 10.19
N ASP A 169 -17.32 -5.88 10.18
CA ASP A 169 -18.29 -4.83 10.51
C ASP A 169 -18.24 -4.46 12.01
N ALA A 170 -18.93 -3.40 12.41
CA ALA A 170 -18.89 -2.93 13.80
C ALA A 170 -19.35 -4.00 14.81
N ARG A 171 -20.25 -4.91 14.41
CA ARG A 171 -20.72 -6.01 15.29
C ARG A 171 -19.66 -7.10 15.41
N GLY A 172 -19.00 -7.44 14.31
CA GLY A 172 -17.87 -8.37 14.27
C GLY A 172 -16.73 -7.87 15.15
N ILE A 173 -16.35 -6.60 15.02
CA ILE A 173 -15.32 -5.96 15.85
C ILE A 173 -15.65 -6.11 17.34
N VAL A 174 -16.87 -5.76 17.76
CA VAL A 174 -17.28 -5.90 19.17
C VAL A 174 -17.20 -7.36 19.63
N ARG A 175 -17.80 -8.28 18.87
CA ARG A 175 -17.86 -9.70 19.24
C ARG A 175 -16.46 -10.29 19.38
N THR A 176 -15.61 -10.08 18.37
CA THR A 176 -14.26 -10.64 18.34
C THR A 176 -13.39 -10.01 19.41
N THR A 177 -13.43 -8.68 19.58
CA THR A 177 -12.65 -7.99 20.63
C THR A 177 -13.04 -8.48 22.03
N GLN A 178 -14.34 -8.62 22.31
CA GLN A 178 -14.80 -9.14 23.60
C GLN A 178 -14.42 -10.61 23.81
N MET A 179 -14.42 -11.42 22.75
CA MET A 179 -13.95 -12.80 22.83
C MET A 179 -12.45 -12.85 23.15
N LEU A 180 -11.62 -12.10 22.41
CA LEU A 180 -10.17 -12.04 22.62
C LEU A 180 -9.83 -11.56 24.04
N ARG A 181 -10.49 -10.52 24.54
CA ARG A 181 -10.30 -10.02 25.92
C ARG A 181 -10.62 -11.07 27.00
N LYS A 182 -11.53 -12.01 26.73
CA LYS A 182 -11.88 -13.08 27.69
C LYS A 182 -10.85 -14.21 27.75
N ILE A 183 -10.13 -14.42 26.65
CA ILE A 183 -9.15 -15.52 26.53
C ILE A 183 -7.70 -15.04 26.71
N ALA A 184 -7.47 -13.72 26.60
CA ALA A 184 -6.18 -13.13 26.93
C ALA A 184 -5.81 -13.38 28.39
N GLY A 185 -4.50 -13.40 28.69
CA GLY A 185 -3.97 -13.63 30.03
C GLY A 185 -4.30 -12.49 31.02
N GLY A 186 -3.65 -12.56 32.18
CA GLY A 186 -3.76 -11.54 33.22
C GLY A 186 -3.00 -10.25 32.92
N ASP A 187 -2.88 -9.37 33.92
CA ASP A 187 -2.37 -8.00 33.76
C ASP A 187 -0.92 -7.89 33.24
N ASP A 188 -0.12 -8.95 33.36
CA ASP A 188 1.27 -9.01 32.85
C ASP A 188 1.38 -9.52 31.39
N ASP A 189 0.26 -9.84 30.73
CA ASP A 189 0.22 -10.30 29.34
C ASP A 189 0.14 -9.11 28.36
N GLU A 190 1.15 -8.98 27.49
CA GLU A 190 1.18 -7.94 26.45
C GLU A 190 -0.04 -7.98 25.51
N HIS A 191 -0.63 -9.15 25.28
CA HIS A 191 -1.83 -9.33 24.47
C HIS A 191 -3.05 -8.77 25.20
N ALA A 192 -3.17 -9.04 26.50
CA ALA A 192 -4.23 -8.50 27.34
C ALA A 192 -4.13 -6.96 27.41
N ALA A 193 -2.92 -6.43 27.61
CA ALA A 193 -2.65 -5.00 27.62
C ALA A 193 -3.02 -4.33 26.28
N LEU A 194 -2.64 -4.94 25.15
CA LEU A 194 -3.00 -4.43 23.82
C LEU A 194 -4.52 -4.40 23.63
N LEU A 195 -5.20 -5.50 23.96
CA LEU A 195 -6.63 -5.66 23.77
C LEU A 195 -7.46 -4.80 24.73
N ALA A 196 -6.97 -4.49 25.93
CA ALA A 196 -7.67 -3.65 26.90
C ALA A 196 -8.03 -2.27 26.31
N GLN A 197 -7.12 -1.68 25.52
CA GLN A 197 -7.35 -0.41 24.82
C GLN A 197 -7.52 -0.55 23.30
N GLY A 198 -7.50 -1.78 22.80
CA GLY A 198 -7.52 -2.07 21.38
C GLY A 198 -8.83 -2.69 20.89
N ILE A 199 -8.97 -2.71 19.57
CA ILE A 199 -10.04 -3.40 18.84
C ILE A 199 -9.47 -4.29 17.74
N ALA A 200 -9.99 -5.52 17.64
CA ALA A 200 -9.68 -6.41 16.54
C ALA A 200 -10.44 -6.00 15.27
N LEU A 201 -9.73 -5.87 14.16
CA LEU A 201 -10.25 -5.41 12.87
C LEU A 201 -10.51 -6.54 11.88
N THR A 202 -9.80 -7.66 12.03
CA THR A 202 -9.91 -8.87 11.21
C THR A 202 -10.15 -10.09 12.09
N SER A 203 -10.65 -11.19 11.53
CA SER A 203 -10.90 -12.43 12.28
C SER A 203 -9.83 -13.50 12.07
N GLU A 204 -9.14 -13.47 10.93
CA GLU A 204 -8.10 -14.45 10.58
C GLU A 204 -6.68 -13.94 10.88
N GLU A 205 -5.74 -14.88 11.07
CA GLU A 205 -4.33 -14.56 11.16
C GLU A 205 -3.75 -14.26 9.76
N PRO A 206 -2.94 -13.19 9.58
CA PRO A 206 -2.48 -12.26 10.61
C PRO A 206 -3.57 -11.31 11.12
N GLN A 207 -3.90 -11.37 12.41
CA GLN A 207 -5.02 -10.61 12.97
C GLN A 207 -4.57 -9.17 13.25
N LEU A 208 -5.33 -8.19 12.78
CA LEU A 208 -5.01 -6.78 12.97
C LEU A 208 -5.74 -6.23 14.19
N VAL A 209 -5.01 -5.55 15.07
CA VAL A 209 -5.57 -4.82 16.21
C VAL A 209 -5.19 -3.35 16.11
N SER A 210 -6.16 -2.46 16.24
CA SER A 210 -5.90 -1.02 16.41
C SER A 210 -5.95 -0.68 17.90
N SER A 211 -4.89 -0.07 18.43
CA SER A 211 -4.79 0.33 19.84
C SER A 211 -3.95 1.59 19.97
N GLY A 212 -4.42 2.57 20.75
CA GLY A 212 -3.71 3.85 20.94
C GLY A 212 -3.42 4.63 19.65
N GLY A 213 -4.20 4.42 18.59
CA GLY A 213 -3.97 5.02 17.26
C GLY A 213 -3.07 4.23 16.33
N ALA A 214 -2.23 3.33 16.85
CA ALA A 214 -1.36 2.47 16.05
C ALA A 214 -2.07 1.17 15.64
N VAL A 215 -1.48 0.48 14.66
CA VAL A 215 -1.94 -0.84 14.20
C VAL A 215 -0.89 -1.88 14.56
N TYR A 216 -1.37 -3.02 15.02
CA TYR A 216 -0.56 -4.14 15.48
C TYR A 216 -1.00 -5.41 14.77
N HIS A 217 -0.04 -6.29 14.52
CA HIS A 217 -0.32 -7.68 14.24
C HIS A 217 -0.43 -8.43 15.57
N PHE A 218 -1.45 -9.27 15.65
CA PHE A 218 -1.86 -9.97 16.86
C PHE A 218 -1.97 -11.48 16.58
N SER A 219 -1.38 -12.27 17.46
CA SER A 219 -1.57 -13.71 17.54
C SER A 219 -1.13 -14.17 18.92
N PHE A 220 -1.94 -14.93 19.65
CA PHE A 220 -1.54 -15.47 20.95
C PHE A 220 -0.29 -16.37 20.92
N ARG A 221 0.18 -16.74 19.73
CA ARG A 221 1.34 -17.61 19.52
C ARG A 221 2.64 -16.84 19.30
N ASN A 222 2.56 -15.53 19.08
CA ASN A 222 3.68 -14.72 18.63
C ASN A 222 3.72 -13.39 19.39
N PRO A 223 4.87 -12.70 19.43
CA PRO A 223 4.95 -11.37 20.00
C PRO A 223 4.00 -10.37 19.33
N VAL A 224 3.51 -9.41 20.10
CA VAL A 224 2.74 -8.27 19.58
C VAL A 224 3.68 -7.34 18.80
N LEU A 225 3.46 -7.23 17.49
CA LEU A 225 4.27 -6.36 16.63
C LEU A 225 3.47 -5.15 16.14
N ARG A 226 4.01 -3.95 16.35
CA ARG A 226 3.46 -2.72 15.77
C ARG A 226 3.79 -2.68 14.28
N VAL A 227 2.75 -2.57 13.44
CA VAL A 227 2.89 -2.59 11.97
C VAL A 227 2.63 -1.23 11.31
N ALA A 228 2.02 -0.29 12.02
CA ALA A 228 1.88 1.10 11.57
C ALA A 228 1.59 2.06 12.74
N ASP A 229 1.89 3.34 12.56
CA ASP A 229 1.60 4.43 13.49
C ASP A 229 0.17 4.97 13.38
N SER A 230 -0.51 4.65 12.29
CA SER A 230 -1.93 4.98 12.07
C SER A 230 -2.59 3.98 11.14
N PHE A 231 -3.93 3.92 11.17
CA PHE A 231 -4.68 3.06 10.25
C PHE A 231 -4.54 3.54 8.80
N GLN A 232 -4.46 4.87 8.59
CA GLN A 232 -4.19 5.45 7.28
C GLN A 232 -2.82 5.04 6.74
N GLN A 233 -1.77 5.02 7.58
CA GLN A 233 -0.44 4.54 7.17
C GLN A 233 -0.51 3.05 6.83
N PHE A 234 -1.13 2.23 7.69
CA PHE A 234 -1.33 0.82 7.42
C PHE A 234 -1.99 0.59 6.05
N LEU A 235 -3.12 1.25 5.76
CA LEU A 235 -3.80 1.11 4.46
C LEU A 235 -2.90 1.46 3.28
N ALA A 236 -2.08 2.51 3.38
CA ALA A 236 -1.18 2.91 2.31
C ALA A 236 -0.09 1.85 2.06
N HIS A 237 0.44 1.27 3.13
CA HIS A 237 1.45 0.22 3.08
C HIS A 237 0.87 -1.13 2.62
N TYR A 238 -0.34 -1.46 3.05
CA TYR A 238 -1.11 -2.60 2.58
C TYR A 238 -1.38 -2.50 1.07
N LEU A 239 -1.88 -1.36 0.57
CA LEU A 239 -2.03 -1.13 -0.86
C LEU A 239 -0.70 -1.24 -1.61
N ALA A 240 0.37 -0.62 -1.09
CA ALA A 240 1.68 -0.64 -1.71
C ALA A 240 2.28 -2.05 -1.82
N SER A 241 1.83 -2.99 -1.00
CA SER A 241 2.21 -4.40 -1.07
C SER A 241 1.37 -5.22 -2.05
N GLY A 242 0.49 -4.58 -2.84
CA GLY A 242 -0.46 -5.27 -3.71
C GLY A 242 -1.57 -5.95 -2.92
N CYS A 243 -1.94 -5.38 -1.77
CA CYS A 243 -2.91 -5.95 -0.84
C CYS A 243 -2.50 -7.33 -0.28
N PHE A 244 -1.19 -7.56 -0.08
CA PHE A 244 -0.67 -8.76 0.56
C PHE A 244 -1.21 -8.92 1.98
N CYS A 245 -1.71 -10.13 2.27
CA CYS A 245 -2.26 -10.51 3.56
C CYS A 245 -1.34 -11.50 4.28
N SER A 246 -0.99 -12.63 3.66
CA SER A 246 -0.19 -13.66 4.35
C SER A 246 0.51 -14.66 3.43
N HIS A 247 1.38 -15.47 4.04
CA HIS A 247 2.23 -16.49 3.43
C HIS A 247 3.25 -15.88 2.46
N GLU A 248 3.44 -16.45 1.27
CA GLU A 248 4.60 -16.15 0.44
C GLU A 248 4.44 -14.88 -0.39
N PHE A 249 4.90 -13.75 0.14
CA PHE A 249 4.84 -12.45 -0.55
C PHE A 249 5.43 -12.50 -1.97
N GLY A 250 6.58 -13.17 -2.13
CA GLY A 250 7.28 -13.31 -3.41
C GLY A 250 6.52 -14.09 -4.48
N LEU A 251 5.47 -14.83 -4.12
CA LEU A 251 4.66 -15.59 -5.06
C LEU A 251 3.80 -14.64 -5.91
N ALA A 252 3.00 -13.77 -5.28
CA ALA A 252 2.12 -12.83 -6.00
C ALA A 252 2.80 -11.52 -6.41
N TRP A 253 3.81 -11.06 -5.67
CA TRP A 253 4.41 -9.72 -5.86
C TRP A 253 4.86 -9.41 -7.29
N PRO A 254 5.51 -10.32 -8.05
CA PRO A 254 5.89 -10.06 -9.44
C PRO A 254 4.73 -9.67 -10.35
N ILE A 255 3.51 -10.06 -10.00
CA ILE A 255 2.27 -9.79 -10.74
C ILE A 255 1.57 -8.56 -10.15
N VAL A 256 1.21 -8.60 -8.87
CA VAL A 256 0.31 -7.59 -8.27
C VAL A 256 0.93 -6.20 -8.18
N LYS A 257 2.26 -6.08 -8.18
CA LYS A 257 2.96 -4.78 -8.16
C LYS A 257 2.59 -3.89 -9.35
N ASP A 258 2.28 -4.49 -10.50
CA ASP A 258 1.94 -3.76 -11.73
C ASP A 258 0.49 -3.23 -11.70
N TYR A 259 -0.29 -3.65 -10.71
CA TYR A 259 -1.67 -3.21 -10.45
C TYR A 259 -1.77 -2.21 -9.30
N VAL A 260 -0.67 -1.92 -8.60
CA VAL A 260 -0.64 -0.86 -7.58
C VAL A 260 -0.74 0.50 -8.26
N PRO A 261 -1.78 1.31 -7.97
CA PRO A 261 -1.96 2.59 -8.67
C PRO A 261 -0.79 3.57 -8.47
N ASP A 262 -0.53 4.36 -9.51
CA ASP A 262 0.51 5.39 -9.49
C ASP A 262 0.37 6.33 -8.28
N GLY A 263 1.49 6.63 -7.62
CA GLY A 263 1.51 7.50 -6.44
C GLY A 263 1.30 6.77 -5.10
N PHE A 264 0.98 5.47 -5.11
CA PHE A 264 0.88 4.63 -3.90
C PHE A 264 2.05 3.63 -3.77
N GLY A 265 3.03 3.69 -4.67
CA GLY A 265 4.20 2.80 -4.63
C GLY A 265 5.11 3.09 -3.42
N ILE A 266 5.24 2.10 -2.54
CA ILE A 266 6.24 2.05 -1.47
C ILE A 266 7.09 0.80 -1.73
N PRO A 267 8.42 0.94 -1.90
CA PRO A 267 9.28 -0.23 -2.11
C PRO A 267 9.15 -1.22 -0.94
N PRO A 268 9.17 -2.55 -1.19
CA PRO A 268 9.07 -3.54 -0.12
C PRO A 268 10.05 -3.31 1.04
N SER A 269 11.28 -2.90 0.76
CA SER A 269 12.31 -2.56 1.77
C SER A 269 12.00 -1.34 2.65
N ARG A 270 10.95 -0.58 2.33
CA ARG A 270 10.45 0.55 3.12
C ARG A 270 9.02 0.32 3.60
N ASN A 271 8.45 -0.85 3.34
CA ASN A 271 7.08 -1.15 3.68
C ASN A 271 7.00 -1.68 5.12
N VAL A 272 6.42 -0.91 6.04
CA VAL A 272 6.32 -1.29 7.47
C VAL A 272 5.47 -2.52 7.71
N TRP A 273 4.44 -2.74 6.88
CA TRP A 273 3.62 -3.96 6.94
C TRP A 273 4.43 -5.20 6.57
N LEU A 274 5.14 -5.15 5.44
CA LEU A 274 5.95 -6.28 4.98
C LEU A 274 7.11 -6.59 5.93
N LYS A 275 7.77 -5.56 6.49
CA LYS A 275 8.84 -5.75 7.47
C LYS A 275 8.36 -6.46 8.73
N ALA A 276 7.23 -6.03 9.28
CA ALA A 276 6.69 -6.66 10.47
C ALA A 276 6.21 -8.10 10.18
N TYR A 277 5.64 -8.34 9.00
CA TYR A 277 5.26 -9.68 8.60
C TYR A 277 6.48 -10.60 8.42
N GLU A 278 7.55 -10.12 7.78
CA GLU A 278 8.83 -10.83 7.61
C GLU A 278 9.49 -11.14 8.95
N GLU A 279 9.47 -10.19 9.90
CA GLU A 279 9.98 -10.39 11.26
C GLU A 279 9.25 -11.52 11.99
N GLN A 280 7.94 -11.62 11.79
CA GLN A 280 7.11 -12.61 12.47
C GLN A 280 7.07 -13.97 11.79
N PHE A 281 7.14 -13.99 10.45
CA PHE A 281 7.05 -15.18 9.64
C PHE A 281 8.20 -15.26 8.62
N PRO A 282 9.45 -15.38 9.09
CA PRO A 282 10.63 -15.35 8.21
C PRO A 282 10.67 -16.50 7.20
N SER A 283 9.95 -17.60 7.44
CA SER A 283 9.89 -18.75 6.52
C SER A 283 9.13 -18.48 5.22
N PHE A 284 8.38 -17.38 5.14
CA PHE A 284 7.58 -17.02 3.96
C PHE A 284 8.19 -15.90 3.10
N PHE A 285 9.41 -15.44 3.43
CA PHE A 285 10.11 -14.36 2.74
C PHE A 285 11.39 -14.83 2.05
#